data_AF-G4D4L6-F1
#
_entry.id   AF-G4D4L6-F1
#
_cell.length_a   1.000
_cell.length_b   1.000
_cell.length_c   1.000
_cell.angle_alpha   90.00
_cell.angle_beta   90.00
_cell.angle_gamma   90.00
#
_symmetry.space_group_name_H-M   'P 1'
#
loop_
_entity.id
_entity.type
_entity.pdbx_description
1 polymer ?
#
loop_
_entity_poly.entity_id
_entity_poly.type
_entity_poly.pdbx_seq_one_letter_code
_entity_poly.pdbx_strand_id
1 'polypeptide(L)'
;MVQVRKPSNHLMGDIDLAIPRDREGSFEPQVLKKYEKDISNIENQIISMYAKGMTTRDISSNVKEVYGFGVSEGMVSKITNKILPTIEEWQNRPLEKIYPMLFLDTIHYYVRENGIIVKKAVYIALRYNLEGFKEILGMWVGENESSILALSIKSAKRKRIRRCIHSFNR
;
A
#
# COMPACT_ATOMS: atom_id res chain seq x y z
N MET A 1 5.16 38.25 -20.07
CA MET A 1 5.15 37.23 -19.01
C MET A 1 3.71 37.11 -18.53
N VAL A 2 3.06 35.97 -18.73
CA VAL A 2 1.65 35.79 -18.32
C VAL A 2 1.69 35.16 -16.93
N GLN A 3 1.03 35.77 -15.95
CA GLN A 3 0.89 35.14 -14.62
C GLN A 3 -0.36 34.28 -14.61
N VAL A 4 -0.19 33.00 -14.29
CA VAL A 4 -1.30 32.07 -14.12
C VAL A 4 -1.53 31.91 -12.61
N ARG A 5 -2.75 32.21 -12.16
CA ARG A 5 -3.17 31.89 -10.79
C ARG A 5 -3.35 30.39 -10.66
N LYS A 6 -2.64 29.78 -9.72
CA LYS A 6 -2.72 28.37 -9.42
C LYS A 6 -3.08 28.19 -7.94
N PRO A 7 -4.22 27.57 -7.61
CA PRO A 7 -4.50 27.17 -6.25
C PRO A 7 -3.54 26.03 -5.87
N SER A 8 -2.92 26.18 -4.72
CA SER A 8 -1.98 25.22 -4.15
C SER A 8 -2.38 24.86 -2.72
N ASN A 9 -2.38 23.57 -2.43
CA ASN A 9 -2.76 23.03 -1.14
C ASN A 9 -1.50 22.95 -0.27
N HIS A 10 -1.51 23.71 0.82
CA HIS A 10 -0.45 23.70 1.81
C HIS A 10 -0.96 23.16 3.15
N LEU A 11 -0.04 22.77 4.04
CA LEU A 11 -0.34 22.34 5.40
C LEU A 11 -1.12 23.38 6.23
N MET A 12 -1.06 24.66 5.84
CA MET A 12 -1.77 25.77 6.48
C MET A 12 -3.04 26.19 5.73
N GLY A 13 -3.47 25.45 4.70
CA GLY A 13 -4.65 25.73 3.89
C GLY A 13 -4.33 26.07 2.43
N ASP A 14 -5.35 26.55 1.70
CA ASP A 14 -5.24 26.88 0.28
C ASP A 14 -4.55 28.24 0.08
N ILE A 15 -3.54 28.25 -0.80
CA ILE A 15 -2.82 29.47 -1.20
C ILE A 15 -2.92 29.63 -2.72
N ASP A 16 -3.33 30.81 -3.15
CA ASP A 16 -3.31 31.20 -4.56
C ASP A 16 -1.92 31.73 -4.94
N LEU A 17 -1.20 30.97 -5.76
CA LEU A 17 0.12 31.35 -6.25
C LEU A 17 0.02 31.93 -7.65
N ALA A 18 0.68 33.08 -7.87
CA ALA A 18 0.87 33.66 -9.20
C ALA A 18 2.14 33.07 -9.82
N ILE A 19 2.00 32.05 -10.66
CA ILE A 19 3.15 31.39 -11.30
C ILE A 19 3.45 32.09 -12.62
N PRO A 20 4.68 32.61 -12.83
CA PRO A 20 5.07 33.20 -14.09
C PRO A 20 5.14 32.11 -15.17
N ARG A 21 4.51 32.38 -16.32
CA ARG A 21 4.52 31.52 -17.49
C ARG A 21 5.19 32.24 -18.66
N ASP A 22 6.04 31.51 -19.35
CA ASP A 22 6.64 31.93 -20.61
C ASP A 22 5.59 31.93 -21.74
N ARG A 23 5.90 32.59 -22.86
CA ARG A 23 4.93 32.74 -23.97
C ARG A 23 4.68 31.43 -24.71
N GLU A 24 5.69 30.56 -24.77
CA GLU A 24 5.62 29.28 -25.52
C GLU A 24 5.20 28.11 -24.61
N GLY A 25 5.16 28.31 -23.29
CA GLY A 25 4.82 27.28 -22.31
C GLY A 25 5.93 26.25 -22.10
N SER A 26 7.15 26.50 -22.55
CA SER A 26 8.30 25.59 -22.47
C SER A 26 8.93 25.57 -21.08
N PHE A 27 8.75 26.63 -20.28
CA PHE A 27 9.34 26.70 -18.94
C PHE A 27 8.73 25.68 -17.99
N GLU A 28 9.55 24.86 -17.33
CA GLU A 28 9.15 23.93 -16.27
C GLU A 28 9.61 24.44 -14.90
N PRO A 29 8.68 24.91 -14.05
CA PRO A 29 9.05 25.37 -12.71
C PRO A 29 9.56 24.19 -11.87
N GLN A 30 10.70 24.39 -11.21
CA GLN A 30 11.37 23.35 -10.42
C GLN A 30 10.70 23.09 -9.07
N VAL A 31 10.22 24.15 -8.41
CA VAL A 31 9.61 24.06 -7.07
C VAL A 31 8.17 23.54 -7.12
N LEU A 32 7.45 23.87 -8.19
CA LEU A 32 6.05 23.51 -8.38
C LEU A 32 5.83 23.03 -9.80
N LYS A 33 5.80 21.71 -9.98
CA LYS A 33 5.67 21.14 -11.32
C LYS A 33 4.34 21.57 -11.95
N LYS A 34 4.28 21.54 -13.28
CA LYS A 34 3.03 21.75 -14.02
C LYS A 34 1.99 20.75 -13.51
N TYR A 35 0.78 21.24 -13.26
CA TYR A 35 -0.38 20.47 -12.75
C TYR A 35 -0.28 19.93 -11.31
N GLU A 36 0.87 20.03 -10.64
CA GLU A 36 1.03 19.61 -9.23
C GLU A 36 0.45 20.65 -8.28
N LYS A 37 -0.62 20.33 -7.56
CA LYS A 37 -1.29 21.27 -6.63
C LYS A 37 -0.95 21.03 -5.17
N ASP A 38 -0.31 19.91 -4.84
CA ASP A 38 -0.06 19.49 -3.47
C ASP A 38 1.42 19.64 -3.13
N ILE A 39 1.72 20.39 -2.06
CA ILE A 39 3.09 20.65 -1.58
C ILE A 39 3.28 20.02 -0.18
N SER A 40 2.24 19.37 0.36
CA SER A 40 2.09 19.18 1.82
C SER A 40 2.66 17.87 2.40
N ASN A 41 3.31 17.01 1.61
CA ASN A 41 3.79 15.67 2.05
C ASN A 41 2.71 14.83 2.79
N ILE A 42 1.43 15.13 2.52
CA ILE A 42 0.27 14.50 3.18
C ILE A 42 0.07 13.05 2.72
N GLU A 43 0.69 12.67 1.61
CA GLU A 43 0.59 11.32 1.04
C GLU A 43 0.98 10.24 2.05
N ASN A 44 2.07 10.45 2.81
CA ASN A 44 2.52 9.52 3.83
C ASN A 44 1.54 9.43 5.02
N GLN A 45 0.88 10.52 5.36
CA GLN A 45 -0.15 10.54 6.41
C GLN A 45 -1.41 9.79 5.95
N ILE A 46 -1.82 9.98 4.70
CA ILE A 46 -2.92 9.25 4.08
C ILE A 46 -2.63 7.74 4.07
N ILE A 47 -1.42 7.34 3.68
CA ILE A 47 -0.98 5.93 3.73
C ILE A 47 -1.02 5.40 5.17
N SER A 48 -0.55 6.18 6.16
CA SER A 48 -0.60 5.79 7.57
C SER A 48 -2.04 5.60 8.09
N MET A 49 -2.96 6.50 7.72
CA MET A 49 -4.37 6.39 8.10
C MET A 49 -5.03 5.16 7.47
N TYR A 50 -4.73 4.89 6.20
CA TYR A 50 -5.20 3.69 5.51
C TYR A 50 -4.67 2.41 6.17
N ALA A 51 -3.38 2.40 6.54
CA ALA A 51 -2.76 1.28 7.26
C ALA A 51 -3.37 1.05 8.65
N LYS A 52 -3.94 2.09 9.28
CA LYS A 52 -4.70 1.99 10.54
C LYS A 52 -6.13 1.51 10.36
N GLY A 53 -6.57 1.24 9.13
CA GLY A 53 -7.91 0.71 8.83
C GLY A 53 -9.00 1.78 8.71
N MET A 54 -8.63 3.06 8.54
CA MET A 54 -9.61 4.11 8.26
C MET A 54 -10.19 3.95 6.85
N THR A 55 -11.49 4.19 6.68
CA THR A 55 -12.10 4.14 5.34
C THR A 55 -11.65 5.33 4.50
N THR A 56 -11.72 5.22 3.16
CA THR A 56 -11.38 6.33 2.25
C THR A 56 -12.19 7.60 2.54
N ARG A 57 -13.44 7.43 3.01
CA ARG A 57 -14.32 8.53 3.42
C ARG A 57 -13.87 9.16 4.73
N ASP A 58 -13.51 8.36 5.73
CA ASP A 58 -13.03 8.88 7.02
C ASP A 58 -11.72 9.64 6.83
N ILE A 59 -10.82 9.12 5.99
CA ILE A 59 -9.57 9.78 5.62
C ILE A 59 -9.86 11.14 4.96
N SER A 60 -10.78 11.17 4.00
CA SER A 60 -11.18 12.42 3.32
C SER A 60 -11.69 13.47 4.31
N SER A 61 -12.57 13.09 5.22
CA SER A 61 -13.10 13.98 6.27
C SER A 61 -12.00 14.46 7.21
N ASN A 62 -11.16 13.55 7.71
CA ASN A 62 -10.08 13.87 8.64
C ASN A 62 -9.04 14.81 8.02
N VAL A 63 -8.69 14.60 6.75
CA VAL A 63 -7.77 15.51 6.04
C VAL A 63 -8.38 16.91 5.93
N LYS A 64 -9.66 17.01 5.60
CA LYS A 64 -10.35 18.30 5.51
C LYS A 64 -10.42 19.03 6.85
N GLU A 65 -10.66 18.31 7.94
CA GLU A 65 -10.75 18.87 9.29
C GLU A 65 -9.41 19.38 9.79
N VAL A 66 -8.33 18.61 9.60
CA VAL A 66 -6.99 18.95 10.12
C VAL A 66 -6.27 19.98 9.24
N TYR A 67 -6.37 19.85 7.92
CA TYR A 67 -5.57 20.64 6.98
C TYR A 67 -6.37 21.73 6.23
N GLY A 68 -7.69 21.77 6.40
CA GLY A 68 -8.56 22.79 5.80
C GLY A 68 -8.85 22.62 4.31
N PHE A 69 -8.11 21.76 3.60
CA PHE A 69 -8.35 21.44 2.18
C PHE A 69 -8.98 20.05 2.01
N GLY A 70 -9.82 19.91 0.99
CA GLY A 70 -10.52 18.64 0.70
C GLY A 70 -9.70 17.70 -0.18
N VAL A 71 -9.62 16.43 0.23
CA VAL A 71 -9.09 15.34 -0.61
C VAL A 71 -10.25 14.41 -0.96
N SER A 72 -10.45 14.10 -2.25
CA SER A 72 -11.53 13.19 -2.67
C SER A 72 -11.19 11.72 -2.35
N GLU A 73 -12.20 10.88 -2.15
CA GLU A 73 -12.01 9.43 -1.94
C GLU A 73 -11.18 8.80 -3.07
N GLY A 74 -11.41 9.22 -4.33
CA GLY A 74 -10.63 8.75 -5.47
C GLY A 74 -9.16 9.19 -5.45
N MET A 75 -8.85 10.35 -4.85
CA MET A 75 -7.47 10.79 -4.65
C MET A 75 -6.79 9.99 -3.53
N VAL A 76 -7.51 9.68 -2.44
CA VAL A 76 -7.02 8.76 -1.40
C VAL A 76 -6.63 7.42 -2.02
N SER A 77 -7.52 6.81 -2.82
CA SER A 77 -7.24 5.54 -3.49
C SER A 77 -6.04 5.61 -4.45
N LYS A 78 -5.88 6.73 -5.17
CA LYS A 78 -4.70 6.93 -6.04
C LYS A 78 -3.41 7.01 -5.24
N ILE A 79 -3.41 7.71 -4.11
CA ILE A 79 -2.26 7.82 -3.21
C ILE A 79 -1.91 6.45 -2.62
N THR A 80 -2.90 5.71 -2.11
CA THR A 80 -2.67 4.37 -1.56
C THR A 80 -2.21 3.38 -2.64
N ASN A 81 -2.56 3.56 -3.90
CA ASN A 81 -2.04 2.70 -4.97
C ASN A 81 -0.56 2.93 -5.29
N LYS A 82 0.04 4.06 -4.85
CA LYS A 82 1.47 4.31 -5.06
C LYS A 82 2.37 3.34 -4.30
N ILE A 83 1.88 2.67 -3.25
CA ILE A 83 2.65 1.67 -2.51
C ILE A 83 2.60 0.27 -3.13
N LEU A 84 1.79 0.05 -4.17
CA LEU A 84 1.70 -1.26 -4.85
C LEU A 84 3.06 -1.78 -5.33
N PRO A 85 3.93 -0.97 -5.97
CA PRO A 85 5.27 -1.44 -6.38
C PRO A 85 6.12 -1.85 -5.18
N THR A 86 6.06 -1.12 -4.07
CA THR A 86 6.77 -1.47 -2.83
C THR A 86 6.28 -2.78 -2.24
N ILE A 87 4.97 -3.06 -2.34
CA ILE A 87 4.40 -4.35 -1.94
C ILE A 87 4.93 -5.48 -2.83
N GLU A 88 5.00 -5.27 -4.14
CA GLU A 88 5.55 -6.26 -5.08
C GLU A 88 7.04 -6.52 -4.83
N GLU A 89 7.84 -5.49 -4.58
CA GLU A 89 9.25 -5.62 -4.20
C GLU A 89 9.39 -6.40 -2.89
N TRP A 90 8.56 -6.09 -1.89
CA TRP A 90 8.54 -6.81 -0.62
C TRP A 90 8.13 -8.28 -0.78
N GLN A 91 7.20 -8.60 -1.67
CA GLN A 91 6.78 -9.97 -1.97
C GLN A 91 7.87 -10.77 -2.68
N ASN A 92 8.66 -10.12 -3.54
CA ASN A 92 9.71 -10.75 -4.35
C ASN A 92 11.11 -10.72 -3.72
N ARG A 93 11.26 -10.12 -2.54
CA ARG A 93 12.57 -9.99 -1.87
C ARG A 93 13.22 -11.36 -1.62
N PRO A 94 14.56 -11.44 -1.67
CA PRO A 94 15.27 -12.68 -1.41
C PRO A 94 15.03 -13.13 0.03
N LEU A 95 14.79 -14.43 0.18
CA LEU A 95 14.49 -15.05 1.45
C LEU A 95 15.69 -15.87 1.93
N GLU A 96 15.96 -15.86 3.24
CA GLU A 96 17.01 -16.68 3.87
C GLU A 96 16.89 -18.18 3.60
N LYS A 97 18.02 -18.88 3.75
CA LYS A 97 18.13 -20.32 3.45
C LYS A 97 17.58 -21.21 4.57
N ILE A 98 17.60 -20.75 5.82
CA ILE A 98 17.28 -21.59 6.99
C ILE A 98 16.23 -20.88 7.85
N TYR A 99 15.20 -21.63 8.21
CA TYR A 99 14.15 -21.18 9.11
C TYR A 99 13.99 -22.21 10.22
N PRO A 100 14.27 -21.84 11.48
CA PRO A 100 14.07 -22.75 12.61
C PRO A 100 12.62 -23.20 12.76
N MET A 101 11.67 -22.28 12.56
CA MET A 101 10.23 -22.55 12.68
C MET A 101 9.45 -21.74 11.65
N LEU A 102 8.38 -22.36 11.13
CA LEU A 102 7.45 -21.77 10.18
C LEU A 102 6.01 -22.04 10.64
N PHE A 103 5.22 -20.98 10.70
CA PHE A 103 3.80 -20.98 10.99
C PHE A 103 3.04 -20.56 9.74
N LEU A 104 1.92 -21.21 9.49
CA LEU A 104 1.03 -20.90 8.39
C LEU A 104 -0.34 -20.62 8.98
N ASP A 105 -0.86 -19.44 8.69
CA ASP A 105 -2.17 -18.99 9.12
C ASP A 105 -3.05 -18.67 7.90
N THR A 106 -4.35 -18.79 8.05
CA THR A 106 -5.33 -18.55 6.99
C THR A 106 -6.48 -17.69 7.49
N ILE A 107 -6.67 -16.54 6.86
CA ILE A 107 -7.76 -15.62 7.20
C ILE A 107 -8.77 -15.60 6.05
N HIS A 108 -10.03 -15.90 6.34
CA HIS A 108 -11.10 -15.83 5.36
C HIS A 108 -11.80 -14.48 5.38
N TYR A 109 -12.09 -13.94 4.20
CA TYR A 109 -12.75 -12.65 4.03
C TYR A 109 -13.65 -12.66 2.80
N TYR A 110 -14.68 -11.83 2.82
CA TYR A 110 -15.63 -11.70 1.72
C TYR A 110 -15.19 -10.56 0.81
N VAL A 111 -15.02 -10.86 -0.48
CA VAL A 111 -14.62 -9.89 -1.50
C VAL A 111 -15.70 -9.85 -2.56
N ARG A 112 -15.96 -8.65 -3.09
CA ARG A 112 -16.82 -8.49 -4.26
C ARG A 112 -15.98 -8.62 -5.52
N GLU A 113 -16.25 -9.63 -6.33
CA GLU A 113 -15.58 -9.90 -7.60
C GLU A 113 -16.63 -10.09 -8.69
N ASN A 114 -16.51 -9.35 -9.79
CA ASN A 114 -17.48 -9.36 -10.90
C ASN A 114 -18.95 -9.19 -10.46
N GLY A 115 -19.17 -8.40 -9.41
CA GLY A 115 -20.51 -8.14 -8.86
C GLY A 115 -21.01 -9.17 -7.85
N ILE A 116 -20.34 -10.32 -7.70
CA ILE A 116 -20.70 -11.41 -6.79
C ILE A 116 -19.82 -11.35 -5.53
N ILE A 117 -20.39 -11.64 -4.36
CA ILE A 117 -19.62 -11.74 -3.11
C ILE A 117 -19.06 -13.17 -3.02
N VAL A 118 -17.74 -13.30 -3.07
CA VAL A 118 -17.01 -14.56 -2.98
C VAL A 118 -16.18 -14.59 -1.69
N LYS A 119 -16.10 -15.76 -1.06
CA LYS A 119 -15.24 -15.98 0.11
C LYS A 119 -13.82 -16.29 -0.38
N LYS A 120 -12.85 -15.42 -0.09
CA LYS A 120 -11.43 -15.64 -0.38
C LYS A 120 -10.66 -15.95 0.90
N ALA A 121 -9.51 -16.59 0.76
CA ALA A 121 -8.61 -16.91 1.87
C ALA A 121 -7.25 -16.21 1.66
N VAL A 122 -6.76 -15.47 2.67
CA VAL A 122 -5.37 -15.00 2.72
C VAL A 122 -4.56 -16.01 3.51
N TYR A 123 -3.54 -16.57 2.88
CA TYR A 123 -2.54 -17.41 3.52
C TYR A 123 -1.36 -16.54 3.95
N ILE A 124 -0.98 -16.60 5.22
CA ILE A 124 0.13 -15.84 5.80
C ILE A 124 1.19 -16.84 6.26
N ALA A 125 2.42 -16.67 5.77
CA ALA A 125 3.57 -17.43 6.25
C ALA A 125 4.38 -16.59 7.23
N LEU A 126 4.47 -17.03 8.47
CA LEU A 126 5.22 -16.39 9.54
C LEU A 126 6.39 -17.27 9.98
N ARG A 127 7.56 -16.68 10.16
CA ARG A 127 8.76 -17.36 10.64
C ARG A 127 9.27 -16.77 11.94
N TYR A 128 10.18 -17.49 12.58
CA TYR A 128 11.13 -16.90 13.53
C TYR A 128 12.51 -16.85 12.88
N ASN A 129 13.24 -15.76 13.09
CA ASN A 129 14.65 -15.68 12.73
C ASN A 129 15.53 -16.40 13.78
N LEU A 130 16.84 -16.51 13.55
CA LEU A 130 17.75 -17.17 14.48
C LEU A 130 17.88 -16.43 15.83
N GLU A 131 17.51 -15.16 15.86
CA GLU A 131 17.50 -14.31 17.05
C GLU A 131 16.18 -14.40 17.84
N GLY A 132 15.19 -15.13 17.34
CA GLY A 132 13.89 -15.31 17.98
C GLY A 132 12.84 -14.24 17.64
N PHE A 133 13.08 -13.35 16.67
CA PHE A 133 12.09 -12.38 16.20
C PHE A 133 11.15 -12.98 15.16
N LYS A 134 9.86 -12.63 15.25
CA LYS A 134 8.83 -13.01 14.29
C LYS A 134 8.95 -12.16 13.03
N GLU A 135 8.86 -12.80 11.87
CA GLU A 135 8.83 -12.11 10.59
C GLU A 135 7.82 -12.75 9.62
N ILE A 136 7.13 -11.92 8.84
CA ILE A 136 6.24 -12.39 7.78
C ILE A 136 7.08 -12.67 6.54
N LEU A 137 7.04 -13.91 6.04
CA LEU A 137 7.71 -14.32 4.81
C LEU A 137 6.94 -13.89 3.56
N GLY A 138 5.62 -13.91 3.62
CA GLY A 138 4.75 -13.55 2.51
C GLY A 138 3.28 -13.75 2.83
N MET A 139 2.44 -13.22 1.94
CA MET A 139 0.99 -13.30 2.00
C MET A 139 0.48 -13.66 0.59
N TRP A 140 -0.47 -14.59 0.50
CA TRP A 140 -1.05 -15.03 -0.77
C TRP A 140 -2.56 -15.11 -0.66
N VAL A 141 -3.25 -14.56 -1.64
CA VAL A 141 -4.71 -14.69 -1.76
C VAL A 141 -5.03 -15.90 -2.61
N GLY A 142 -5.85 -16.82 -2.09
CA GLY A 142 -6.33 -17.99 -2.80
C GLY A 142 -7.85 -18.07 -2.86
N GLU A 143 -8.35 -18.73 -3.90
CA GLU A 143 -9.77 -18.91 -4.17
C GLU A 143 -10.36 -20.19 -3.56
N ASN A 144 -9.53 -21.22 -3.34
CA ASN A 144 -9.96 -22.50 -2.76
C ASN A 144 -8.87 -23.10 -1.83
N GLU A 145 -9.30 -23.95 -0.90
CA GLU A 145 -8.49 -24.62 0.14
C GLU A 145 -7.46 -25.64 -0.42
N SER A 146 -7.48 -25.89 -1.72
CA SER A 146 -6.73 -26.96 -2.35
C SER A 146 -5.32 -26.50 -2.78
N SER A 147 -4.34 -26.81 -1.93
CA SER A 147 -2.92 -27.06 -2.30
C SER A 147 -2.05 -25.90 -2.84
N ILE A 148 -2.60 -24.70 -3.02
CA ILE A 148 -1.85 -23.50 -3.43
C ILE A 148 -0.71 -23.19 -2.45
N LEU A 149 -0.97 -23.34 -1.16
CA LEU A 149 -0.02 -23.02 -0.08
C LEU A 149 1.28 -23.86 -0.17
N ALA A 150 1.15 -25.15 -0.48
CA ALA A 150 2.30 -26.04 -0.61
C ALA A 150 3.08 -25.84 -1.92
N LEU A 151 2.43 -25.38 -2.99
CA LEU A 151 3.08 -25.11 -4.29
C LEU A 151 3.71 -23.73 -4.32
N SER A 152 3.07 -22.68 -3.79
CA SER A 152 3.60 -21.31 -3.76
C SER A 152 4.83 -21.17 -2.85
N ILE A 153 4.86 -21.90 -1.72
CA ILE A 153 6.07 -21.97 -0.87
C ILE A 153 7.18 -22.79 -1.55
N LYS A 154 6.83 -23.84 -2.32
CA LYS A 154 7.80 -24.69 -3.05
C LYS A 154 8.39 -23.98 -4.27
N SER A 155 7.60 -23.20 -5.02
CA SER A 155 8.09 -22.42 -6.17
C SER A 155 8.99 -21.27 -5.72
N ALA A 156 8.72 -20.67 -4.55
CA ALA A 156 9.60 -19.67 -3.94
C ALA A 156 10.93 -20.25 -3.42
N LYS A 157 11.03 -21.56 -3.09
CA LYS A 157 12.24 -22.17 -2.51
C LYS A 157 12.48 -23.61 -2.95
N ARG A 158 13.28 -23.79 -4.01
CA ARG A 158 13.74 -25.10 -4.50
C ARG A 158 14.80 -25.81 -3.64
N LYS A 159 15.25 -25.28 -2.48
CA LYS A 159 16.23 -25.99 -1.64
C LYS A 159 15.97 -25.83 -0.13
N ARG A 160 15.72 -26.99 0.50
CA ARG A 160 15.98 -27.33 1.91
C ARG A 160 15.12 -26.63 2.97
N ILE A 161 13.85 -27.03 3.07
CA ILE A 161 13.08 -26.95 4.33
C ILE A 161 12.93 -28.38 4.85
N ARG A 162 13.53 -28.70 6.00
CA ARG A 162 13.18 -29.91 6.77
C ARG A 162 11.90 -29.60 7.55
N ARG A 163 10.90 -30.48 7.42
CA ARG A 163 9.51 -30.29 7.87
C ARG A 163 9.40 -30.05 9.37
N CYS A 164 8.78 -28.93 9.74
CA CYS A 164 7.87 -28.80 10.88
C CYS A 164 6.78 -27.79 10.47
N ILE A 165 5.70 -28.27 9.86
CA ILE A 165 4.50 -27.46 9.61
C ILE A 165 3.53 -27.81 10.73
N HIS A 166 3.34 -26.89 11.68
CA HIS A 166 2.22 -26.96 12.61
C HIS A 166 1.14 -26.01 12.09
N SER A 167 0.08 -26.60 11.52
CA SER A 167 -1.16 -25.88 11.25
C SER A 167 -1.88 -25.69 12.58
N PHE A 168 -2.01 -24.45 13.06
CA PHE A 168 -2.73 -24.16 14.29
C PHE A 168 -4.10 -23.58 13.91
N ASN A 169 -5.05 -24.46 13.60
CA ASN A 169 -6.46 -24.07 13.54
C ASN A 169 -6.99 -23.98 14.98
N ARG A 170 -7.45 -22.79 15.40
CA ARG A 170 -8.39 -22.61 16.50
C ARG A 170 -9.64 -21.94 15.95
#